data_AF-A0A969PT68-F1
#
_entry.id   AF-A0A969PT68-F1
#
_cell.length_a   1.000
_cell.length_b   1.000
_cell.length_c   1.000
_cell.angle_alpha   90.00
_cell.angle_beta   90.00
_cell.angle_gamma   90.00
#
_symmetry.space_group_name_H-M   'P 1'
#
loop_
_entity.id
_entity.type
_entity.pdbx_description
1 polymer ?
#
loop_
_entity_poly.entity_id
_entity_poly.type
_entity_poly.pdbx_seq_one_letter_code
_entity_poly.pdbx_strand_id
1 'polypeptide(L)'
;MNRQISNVVRLHGIALNRRMVKNANFVKGYSTGDTRRSIRMELKDGGMTAVVKPSTDYSPYLEYGTRFMAAQPFVRPSFDVESQLFIEDLRKLIE
;
A
#
# COMPACT_ATOMS: atom_id res chain seq x y z
N MET A 1 -26.02 -3.11 -0.15
CA MET A 1 -25.19 -1.90 0.03
C MET A 1 -23.93 -2.13 0.86
N ASN A 2 -23.98 -2.15 2.20
CA ASN A 2 -22.77 -2.09 3.04
C ASN A 2 -21.75 -3.22 2.81
N ARG A 3 -22.23 -4.45 2.50
CA ARG A 3 -21.36 -5.59 2.18
C ARG A 3 -20.64 -5.48 0.83
N GLN A 4 -21.22 -4.76 -0.14
CA GLN A 4 -20.57 -4.53 -1.44
C GLN A 4 -19.47 -3.49 -1.32
N ILE A 5 -19.73 -2.40 -0.57
CA ILE A 5 -18.74 -1.36 -0.30
C ILE A 5 -17.54 -1.93 0.47
N SER A 6 -17.78 -2.69 1.55
CA SER A 6 -16.68 -3.30 2.31
C SER A 6 -15.89 -4.34 1.50
N ASN A 7 -16.53 -5.01 0.53
CA ASN A 7 -15.82 -5.87 -0.41
C ASN A 7 -14.89 -5.08 -1.33
N VAL A 8 -15.32 -3.93 -1.86
CA VAL A 8 -14.48 -3.05 -2.68
C VAL A 8 -13.29 -2.55 -1.86
N VAL A 9 -13.53 -2.04 -0.65
CA VAL A 9 -12.45 -1.62 0.28
C VAL A 9 -11.44 -2.75 0.49
N ARG A 10 -11.90 -3.97 0.75
CA ARG A 10 -11.04 -5.13 0.94
C ARG A 10 -10.22 -5.46 -0.32
N LEU A 11 -10.84 -5.45 -1.50
CA LEU A 11 -10.17 -5.77 -2.76
C LEU A 11 -9.08 -4.74 -3.09
N HIS A 12 -9.38 -3.45 -2.97
CA HIS A 12 -8.38 -2.40 -3.21
C HIS A 12 -7.28 -2.40 -2.14
N GLY A 13 -7.59 -2.74 -0.88
CA GLY A 13 -6.56 -2.96 0.13
C GLY A 13 -5.58 -4.09 -0.23
N ILE A 14 -6.09 -5.22 -0.75
CA ILE A 14 -5.26 -6.35 -1.22
C ILE A 14 -4.40 -5.92 -2.41
N ALA A 15 -4.99 -5.19 -3.36
CA ALA A 15 -4.29 -4.68 -4.53
C ALA A 15 -3.20 -3.67 -4.16
N LEU A 16 -3.47 -2.74 -3.25
CA LEU A 16 -2.49 -1.80 -2.69
C LEU A 16 -1.33 -2.56 -2.04
N ASN A 17 -1.61 -3.56 -1.21
CA ASN A 17 -0.58 -4.40 -0.58
C ASN A 17 0.32 -5.08 -1.63
N ARG A 18 -0.29 -5.71 -2.65
CA ARG A 18 0.47 -6.35 -3.73
C ARG A 18 1.35 -5.35 -4.49
N ARG A 19 0.84 -4.15 -4.80
CA ARG A 19 1.61 -3.08 -5.46
C ARG A 19 2.78 -2.60 -4.59
N MET A 20 2.53 -2.35 -3.31
CA MET A 20 3.57 -1.95 -2.36
C MET A 20 4.66 -3.02 -2.23
N VAL A 21 4.28 -4.29 -2.08
CA VAL A 21 5.24 -5.41 -2.04
C VAL A 21 6.03 -5.50 -3.34
N LYS A 22 5.39 -5.34 -4.50
CA LYS A 22 6.07 -5.35 -5.80
C LYS A 22 7.09 -4.22 -5.92
N ASN A 23 6.69 -3.01 -5.52
CA ASN A 23 7.51 -1.79 -5.62
C ASN A 23 8.60 -1.71 -4.54
N ALA A 24 8.45 -2.42 -3.41
CA ALA A 24 9.48 -2.58 -2.39
C ALA A 24 10.60 -3.51 -2.88
N ASN A 25 11.38 -3.01 -3.84
CA ASN A 25 12.55 -3.68 -4.41
C ASN A 25 13.80 -2.82 -4.17
N PHE A 26 14.46 -3.06 -3.04
CA PHE A 26 15.65 -2.32 -2.64
C PHE A 26 16.89 -3.07 -3.13
N VAL A 27 17.50 -2.59 -4.21
CA VAL A 27 18.52 -3.31 -5.01
C VAL A 27 19.94 -3.26 -4.41
N LYS A 28 20.17 -2.49 -3.34
CA LYS A 28 21.51 -2.37 -2.75
C LYS A 28 21.91 -3.69 -2.05
N GLY A 29 23.17 -4.10 -2.19
CA GLY A 29 23.67 -5.42 -1.77
C GLY A 29 23.56 -5.77 -0.28
N TYR A 30 23.15 -4.84 0.58
CA TYR A 30 22.84 -5.07 1.99
C TYR A 30 21.33 -5.24 2.28
N SER A 31 20.49 -5.19 1.25
CA SER A 31 19.04 -5.34 1.39
C SER A 31 18.69 -6.79 1.74
N THR A 32 18.14 -6.98 2.94
CA THR A 32 17.66 -8.28 3.42
C THR A 32 16.21 -8.59 3.01
N GLY A 33 15.54 -7.64 2.35
CA GLY A 33 14.11 -7.73 2.00
C GLY A 33 13.15 -7.61 3.18
N ASP A 34 13.62 -7.18 4.36
CA ASP A 34 12.82 -7.10 5.59
C ASP A 34 11.60 -6.16 5.46
N THR A 35 11.81 -4.92 4.99
CA THR A 35 10.70 -3.99 4.72
C THR A 35 9.68 -4.57 3.73
N ARG A 36 10.14 -5.26 2.67
CA ARG A 36 9.23 -5.88 1.69
C ARG A 36 8.33 -6.94 2.35
N ARG A 37 8.90 -7.78 3.21
CA ARG A 37 8.17 -8.85 3.93
C ARG A 37 7.27 -8.31 5.05
N SER A 38 7.56 -7.11 5.56
CA SER A 38 6.82 -6.50 6.67
C SER A 38 5.56 -5.76 6.24
N ILE A 39 5.34 -5.57 4.94
CA ILE A 39 4.14 -4.90 4.41
C ILE A 39 2.90 -5.76 4.67
N ARG A 40 2.01 -5.26 5.51
CA ARG A 40 0.76 -5.93 5.90
C ARG A 40 -0.43 -5.04 5.66
N MET A 41 -1.57 -5.69 5.43
CA MET A 41 -2.88 -5.07 5.33
C MET A 41 -3.67 -5.36 6.59
N GLU A 42 -4.41 -4.37 7.07
CA GLU A 42 -5.37 -4.46 8.17
C GLU A 42 -6.71 -3.86 7.71
N LEU A 43 -7.82 -4.50 8.10
CA LEU A 43 -9.16 -3.95 7.92
C LEU A 43 -9.64 -3.34 9.24
N LYS A 44 -10.17 -2.13 9.16
CA LYS A 44 -10.74 -1.38 10.29
C LYS A 44 -12.18 -0.97 10.00
N ASP A 45 -12.86 -0.41 11.00
CA ASP A 45 -14.18 0.20 10.88
C ASP A 45 -15.22 -0.74 10.24
N GLY A 46 -15.25 -2.00 10.70
CA GLY A 46 -16.15 -3.02 10.16
C GLY A 46 -15.88 -3.40 8.70
N GLY A 47 -14.67 -3.14 8.20
CA GLY A 47 -14.25 -3.39 6.82
C GLY A 47 -14.44 -2.21 5.87
N MET A 48 -14.75 -1.03 6.40
CA MET A 48 -14.88 0.20 5.59
C MET A 48 -13.55 0.95 5.41
N THR A 49 -12.50 0.54 6.13
CA THR A 49 -11.15 1.10 5.99
C THR A 49 -10.14 -0.03 5.77
N ALA A 50 -9.31 0.10 4.74
CA ALA A 50 -8.15 -0.77 4.52
C ALA A 50 -6.86 0.03 4.76
N VAL A 51 -6.04 -0.42 5.72
CA VAL A 51 -4.74 0.17 6.03
C VAL A 51 -3.65 -0.77 5.54
N VAL A 52 -2.72 -0.26 4.72
CA VAL A 52 -1.56 -1.03 4.27
C VAL A 52 -0.30 -0.29 4.67
N LYS A 53 0.58 -0.96 5.41
CA LYS A 53 1.86 -0.36 5.85
C LYS A 53 2.97 -1.40 6.06
N PRO A 54 4.23 -1.03 5.87
CA PRO A 54 5.37 -1.77 6.43
C PRO A 54 5.39 -1.64 7.97
N SER A 55 6.03 -2.59 8.66
CA SER A 55 6.25 -2.50 10.11
C SER A 55 7.68 -2.09 10.49
N THR A 56 8.55 -1.86 9.52
CA THR A 56 9.93 -1.44 9.77
C THR A 56 10.00 0.07 10.00
N ASP A 57 10.58 0.51 11.12
CA ASP A 57 10.66 1.91 11.52
C ASP A 57 11.44 2.79 10.53
N TYR A 58 12.39 2.19 9.81
CA TYR A 58 13.22 2.88 8.81
C TYR A 58 12.56 2.98 7.42
N SER A 59 11.34 2.46 7.24
CA SER A 59 10.63 2.53 5.96
C SER A 59 10.39 3.95 5.42
N PRO A 60 10.19 5.01 6.23
CA PRO A 60 10.08 6.37 5.71
C PRO A 60 11.36 6.85 5.03
N TYR A 61 12.53 6.41 5.50
CA TYR A 61 13.82 6.75 4.87
C TYR A 61 13.96 6.10 3.49
N LEU A 62 13.35 4.92 3.28
CA LEU A 62 13.26 4.30 1.97
C LEU A 62 12.31 5.07 1.05
N GLU A 63 11.16 5.49 1.57
CA GLU A 63 10.15 6.21 0.80
C GLU A 63 10.63 7.60 0.36
N TYR A 64 11.22 8.38 1.27
CA TYR A 64 11.58 9.78 1.04
C TYR A 64 13.06 10.02 0.77
N GLY A 65 13.91 9.02 1.00
CA GLY A 65 15.36 9.17 0.95
C GLY A 65 15.92 9.87 2.19
N THR A 66 17.23 10.05 2.19
CA THR A 66 18.01 10.73 3.23
C THR A 66 19.16 11.50 2.60
N ARG A 67 19.91 12.29 3.39
CA ARG A 67 21.15 12.94 2.93
C ARG A 67 22.22 11.98 2.37
N PHE A 68 22.12 10.67 2.66
CA PHE A 68 23.08 9.64 2.25
C PHE A 68 22.51 8.62 1.26
N MET A 69 21.23 8.70 0.95
CA MET A 69 20.54 7.69 0.15
C MET A 69 19.40 8.32 -0.64
N ALA A 70 19.38 8.12 -1.96
CA ALA A 70 18.25 8.51 -2.79
C ALA A 70 16.96 7.78 -2.37
N ALA A 71 15.81 8.43 -2.57
CA ALA A 71 14.50 7.83 -2.35
C ALA A 71 14.28 6.60 -3.24
N GLN A 72 13.66 5.58 -2.68
CA GLN A 72 13.20 4.36 -3.36
C GLN A 72 11.71 4.16 -3.02
N PRO A 73 10.84 5.03 -3.54
CA PRO A 73 9.44 5.08 -3.13
C PRO A 73 8.71 3.81 -3.56
N PHE A 74 7.91 3.28 -2.65
CA PHE A 74 7.09 2.09 -2.85
C PHE A 74 5.66 2.25 -2.29
N VAL A 75 5.45 3.19 -1.38
CA VAL A 75 4.13 3.51 -0.82
C VAL A 75 3.37 4.44 -1.76
N ARG A 76 3.90 5.65 -1.98
CA ARG A 76 3.25 6.71 -2.77
C ARG A 76 2.88 6.27 -4.19
N PRO A 77 3.78 5.70 -5.01
CA PRO A 77 3.42 5.25 -6.36
C PRO A 77 2.37 4.14 -6.35
N SER A 78 2.32 3.30 -5.30
CA SER A 78 1.29 2.27 -5.17
C SER A 78 -0.06 2.86 -4.81
N PHE A 79 -0.06 3.83 -3.90
CA PHE A 79 -1.26 4.53 -3.43
C PHE A 79 -1.88 5.40 -4.53
N ASP A 80 -1.08 6.16 -5.28
CA ASP A 80 -1.57 7.05 -6.31
C ASP A 80 -2.33 6.28 -7.41
N VAL A 81 -1.89 5.07 -7.75
CA VAL A 81 -2.62 4.21 -8.71
C VAL A 81 -3.86 3.59 -8.08
N GLU A 82 -3.75 3.02 -6.88
CA GLU A 82 -4.87 2.28 -6.30
C GLU A 82 -6.00 3.19 -5.83
N SER A 83 -5.69 4.41 -5.39
CA SER A 83 -6.69 5.40 -4.98
C SER A 83 -7.61 5.83 -6.12
N GLN A 84 -7.08 5.97 -7.34
CA GLN A 84 -7.88 6.27 -8.53
C GLN A 84 -8.84 5.13 -8.86
N LEU A 85 -8.33 3.89 -8.92
CA LEU A 85 -9.13 2.69 -9.19
C LEU A 85 -10.22 2.49 -8.13
N PHE A 86 -9.88 2.71 -6.86
CA PHE A 86 -10.82 2.63 -5.74
C PHE A 86 -11.98 3.61 -5.89
N ILE A 87 -11.70 4.86 -6.26
CA ILE A 87 -12.74 5.87 -6.48
C ILE A 87 -13.63 5.50 -7.66
N GLU A 88 -13.05 5.00 -8.76
CA GLU A 88 -13.81 4.57 -9.94
C GLU A 88 -14.76 3.41 -9.61
N ASP A 89 -14.29 2.39 -8.90
CA ASP A 89 -15.12 1.23 -8.56
C ASP A 89 -16.18 1.56 -7.49
N LEU A 90 -15.89 2.50 -6.58
CA LEU A 90 -16.92 3.02 -5.67
C LEU A 90 -18.02 3.79 -6.41
N ARG A 91 -17.68 4.60 -7.42
CA ARG A 91 -18.68 5.34 -8.21
C ARG A 91 -19.63 4.40 -8.93
N LYS A 92 -19.10 3.35 -9.58
CA LYS A 92 -19.89 2.31 -10.28
C LYS A 92 -20.84 1.54 -9.35
N LEU A 93 -20.59 1.51 -8.04
CA LEU A 93 -21.46 0.87 -7.06
C LEU A 93 -22.62 1.75 -6.58
N ILE A 94 -22.50 3.07 -6.77
CA ILE A 94 -23.46 4.07 -6.28
C ILE A 94 -24.38 4.55 -7.42
N GLU A 95 -23.88 4.51 -8.66
CA GLU A 95 -24.69 4.62 -9.89
C GLU A 95 -25.64 3.43 -10.04
#